data_AF-A0A6A4HQ69-F1
#
_entry.id   AF-A0A6A4HQ69-F1
#
_cell.length_a   1.000
_cell.length_b   1.000
_cell.length_c   1.000
_cell.angle_alpha   90.00
_cell.angle_beta   90.00
_cell.angle_gamma   90.00
#
_symmetry.space_group_name_H-M   'P 1'
#
loop_
_entity.id
_entity.type
_entity.pdbx_description
1 polymer ?
#
loop_
_entity_poly.entity_id
_entity_poly.type
_entity_poly.pdbx_seq_one_letter_code
_entity_poly.pdbx_strand_id
1 'polypeptide(L)'
;MNFPQKTSSSQLLVIATLKVVPGKEDRMAEIMATTQASALSNEPNTVEYRVTRVLEADGTPTSTFVIIEKYNVSIPFHHSR
;
A
#
# COMPACT_ATOMS: atom_id res chain seq x y z
N MET A 1 12.46 8.01 -6.66
CA MET A 1 11.08 8.27 -7.10
C MET A 1 10.69 9.67 -6.65
N ASN A 2 10.12 10.49 -7.54
CA ASN A 2 9.67 11.84 -7.23
C ASN A 2 8.21 11.77 -6.77
N PHE A 3 7.95 11.93 -5.47
CA PHE A 3 6.58 11.97 -4.95
C PHE A 3 6.00 13.40 -5.14
N PRO A 4 4.73 13.54 -5.55
CA PRO A 4 4.10 14.85 -5.67
C PRO A 4 4.06 15.54 -4.30
N GLN A 5 4.64 16.73 -4.23
CA GLN A 5 4.75 17.50 -2.98
C GLN A 5 3.45 18.21 -2.56
N LYS A 6 2.38 18.16 -3.36
CA LYS A 6 1.08 18.80 -3.09
C LYS A 6 -0.06 17.95 -3.65
N THR A 7 -1.09 17.67 -2.86
CA THR A 7 -2.40 17.17 -3.34
C THR A 7 -3.50 18.02 -2.73
N SER A 8 -4.57 18.30 -3.49
CA SER A 8 -5.71 19.11 -2.98
C SER A 8 -6.48 18.41 -1.85
N SER A 9 -6.34 17.09 -1.75
CA SER A 9 -6.95 16.26 -0.71
C SER A 9 -6.09 16.10 0.54
N SER A 10 -4.84 16.59 0.56
CA SER A 10 -3.83 16.26 1.58
C SER A 10 -3.64 14.75 1.78
N GLN A 11 -3.99 13.96 0.76
CA GLN A 11 -3.92 12.51 0.78
C GLN A 11 -3.10 12.02 -0.40
N LEU A 12 -2.31 10.97 -0.15
CA LEU A 12 -1.59 10.21 -1.16
C LEU A 12 -2.20 8.81 -1.21
N LEU A 13 -2.60 8.37 -2.40
CA LEU A 13 -2.99 6.99 -2.68
C LEU A 13 -1.86 6.31 -3.45
N VAL A 14 -1.37 5.18 -2.94
CA VAL A 14 -0.41 4.31 -3.59
C VAL A 14 -1.10 3.00 -3.90
N ILE A 15 -1.01 2.56 -5.15
CA ILE A 15 -1.41 1.21 -5.56
C ILE A 15 -0.15 0.53 -6.08
N ALA A 16 0.33 -0.46 -5.34
CA ALA A 16 1.49 -1.26 -5.73
C ALA A 16 1.04 -2.64 -6.18
N THR A 17 1.67 -3.15 -7.24
CA THR A 17 1.49 -4.53 -7.69
C THR A 17 2.80 -5.27 -7.51
N LEU A 18 2.77 -6.36 -6.76
CA LEU A 18 3.91 -7.21 -6.53
C LEU A 18 3.70 -8.57 -7.20
N LYS A 19 4.57 -8.90 -8.15
CA LYS A 19 4.66 -10.25 -8.71
C LYS A 19 5.72 -11.05 -7.96
N VAL A 20 5.32 -12.15 -7.36
CA VAL A 20 6.16 -13.02 -6.54
C VAL A 20 6.72 -14.14 -7.40
N VAL A 21 7.94 -14.56 -7.09
CA VAL A 21 8.55 -15.76 -7.70
C VAL A 21 7.72 -16.99 -7.33
N PRO A 22 7.37 -17.86 -8.30
CA PRO A 22 6.60 -19.07 -8.02
C PRO A 22 7.19 -19.93 -6.89
N GLY A 23 6.33 -20.43 -6.00
CA GLY A 23 6.70 -21.26 -4.85
C GLY A 23 7.12 -20.47 -3.61
N LYS A 24 6.96 -19.14 -3.59
CA LYS A 24 7.26 -18.25 -2.45
C LYS A 24 6.05 -17.45 -1.97
N GLU A 25 4.87 -17.74 -2.50
CA GLU A 25 3.65 -16.97 -2.30
C GLU A 25 3.19 -16.99 -0.84
N ASP A 26 3.25 -18.15 -0.18
CA ASP A 26 2.78 -18.26 1.21
C ASP A 26 3.68 -17.48 2.16
N ARG A 27 5.00 -17.57 1.95
CA ARG A 27 5.96 -16.76 2.72
C ARG A 27 5.75 -15.27 2.44
N MET A 28 5.46 -14.89 1.19
CA MET A 28 5.15 -13.50 0.89
C MET A 28 3.84 -13.05 1.53
N ALA A 29 2.81 -13.89 1.54
CA ALA A 29 1.53 -13.59 2.17
C ALA A 29 1.70 -13.31 3.68
N GLU A 30 2.54 -14.11 4.36
CA GLU A 30 2.87 -13.91 5.77
C GLU A 30 3.62 -12.58 6.02
N ILE A 31 4.61 -12.27 5.17
CA ILE A 31 5.34 -11.00 5.24
C ILE A 31 4.36 -9.83 5.04
N MET A 32 3.51 -9.90 4.01
CA MET A 32 2.54 -8.85 3.70
C MET A 32 1.51 -8.65 4.80
N ALA A 33 1.04 -9.73 5.44
CA ALA A 33 0.14 -9.64 6.59
C ALA A 33 0.81 -8.93 7.77
N THR A 34 2.07 -9.24 8.02
CA THR A 34 2.88 -8.58 9.07
C THR A 34 3.10 -7.10 8.76
N THR A 35 3.45 -6.77 7.50
CA THR A 35 3.64 -5.39 7.06
C THR A 35 2.34 -4.59 7.18
N GLN A 36 1.20 -5.16 6.76
CA GLN A 36 -0.11 -4.51 6.91
C GLN A 36 -0.42 -4.22 8.39
N ALA A 37 -0.24 -5.21 9.27
CA ALA A 37 -0.47 -5.02 10.70
C ALA A 37 0.45 -3.94 11.30
N SER A 38 1.72 -3.91 10.89
CA SER A 38 2.66 -2.88 11.33
C SER A 38 2.29 -1.49 10.80
N ALA A 39 1.97 -1.35 9.52
CA ALA A 39 1.61 -0.06 8.92
C ALA A 39 0.39 0.55 9.61
N LEU A 40 -0.63 -0.28 9.91
CA LEU A 40 -1.84 0.18 10.59
C LEU A 40 -1.63 0.52 12.08
N SER A 41 -0.62 -0.06 12.72
CA SER A 41 -0.38 0.12 14.17
C SER A 41 0.69 1.15 14.49
N ASN A 42 1.72 1.26 13.63
CA ASN A 42 2.97 1.95 13.94
C ASN A 42 3.23 3.19 13.08
N GLU A 43 2.47 3.39 12.00
CA GLU A 43 2.66 4.52 11.08
C GLU A 43 1.52 5.54 11.24
N PRO A 44 1.74 6.66 11.94
CA PRO A 44 0.67 7.58 12.34
C PRO A 44 -0.03 8.29 11.17
N ASN A 45 0.60 8.31 10.00
CA ASN A 45 0.05 8.95 8.80
C ASN A 45 -0.68 7.95 7.89
N THR A 46 -0.67 6.67 8.20
CA THR A 46 -1.35 5.62 7.43
C THR A 46 -2.83 5.64 7.75
N VAL A 47 -3.63 5.93 6.73
CA VAL A 47 -5.10 5.95 6.79
C VAL A 47 -5.67 4.59 6.43
N GLU A 48 -5.10 3.96 5.40
CA GLU A 48 -5.50 2.63 4.93
C GLU A 48 -4.25 1.89 4.47
N TYR A 49 -4.18 0.61 4.79
CA TYR A 49 -3.21 -0.31 4.22
C TYR A 49 -3.91 -1.64 4.02
N ARG A 50 -4.09 -2.05 2.76
CA ARG A 50 -4.77 -3.28 2.39
C ARG A 50 -3.95 -4.08 1.41
N VAL A 51 -3.74 -5.35 1.72
CA VAL A 51 -3.16 -6.33 0.80
C VAL A 51 -4.26 -7.23 0.26
N THR A 52 -4.26 -7.44 -1.04
CA THR A 52 -5.13 -8.40 -1.74
C THR A 52 -4.31 -9.28 -2.66
N ARG A 53 -4.79 -10.50 -2.91
CA ARG A 53 -4.17 -11.45 -3.84
C ARG A 53 -5.05 -11.54 -5.08
N VAL A 54 -4.45 -11.38 -6.26
CA VAL A 54 -5.17 -11.55 -7.52
C VAL A 54 -5.55 -13.01 -7.65
N LEU A 55 -6.79 -13.26 -8.04
CA LEU A 55 -7.32 -14.59 -8.31
C LEU A 55 -7.44 -14.79 -9.82
N GLU A 56 -7.22 -16.02 -10.27
CA GLU A 56 -7.66 -16.48 -11.58
C GLU A 56 -9.20 -16.52 -11.65
N ALA A 57 -9.74 -16.71 -12.85
CA ALA A 57 -11.20 -16.74 -13.08
C ALA A 57 -11.93 -17.86 -12.31
N ASP A 58 -11.22 -18.94 -11.95
CA ASP A 58 -11.74 -20.06 -11.16
C ASP A 58 -11.61 -19.85 -9.63
N GLY A 59 -11.08 -18.70 -9.20
CA GLY A 59 -10.84 -18.39 -7.79
C GLY A 59 -9.49 -18.86 -7.27
N THR A 60 -8.65 -19.49 -8.09
CA THR A 60 -7.30 -19.91 -7.69
C THR A 60 -6.41 -18.70 -7.43
N PRO A 61 -5.71 -18.62 -6.28
CA PRO A 61 -4.79 -17.51 -6.01
C PRO A 61 -3.56 -17.51 -6.93
N THR A 62 -3.26 -16.36 -7.54
CA THR A 62 -2.06 -16.17 -8.37
C THR A 62 -0.82 -15.83 -7.54
N SER A 63 0.35 -15.68 -8.18
CA SER A 63 1.57 -15.13 -7.56
C SER A 63 1.59 -13.60 -7.52
N THR A 64 0.46 -12.92 -7.73
CA THR A 64 0.38 -11.45 -7.78
C THR A 64 -0.41 -10.90 -6.60
N PHE A 65 0.18 -9.91 -5.92
CA PHE A 65 -0.45 -9.17 -4.84
C PHE A 65 -0.68 -7.73 -5.28
N VAL A 66 -1.80 -7.16 -4.85
CA VAL A 66 -2.12 -5.73 -5.00
C VAL A 66 -2.20 -5.13 -3.61
N ILE A 67 -1.41 -4.10 -3.39
CA ILE A 67 -1.31 -3.36 -2.14
C ILE A 67 -1.91 -1.98 -2.39
N ILE A 68 -2.86 -1.59 -1.54
CA ILE A 68 -3.54 -0.30 -1.59
C ILE A 68 -3.19 0.41 -0.29
N GLU A 69 -2.52 1.54 -0.41
CA GLU A 69 -2.04 2.31 0.72
C GLU A 69 -2.54 3.74 0.60
N LYS A 70 -3.08 4.28 1.69
CA LYS A 70 -3.56 5.65 1.75
C LYS A 70 -2.88 6.34 2.92
N TYR A 71 -2.27 7.48 2.64
CA TYR A 71 -1.55 8.27 3.63
C TYR A 71 -2.12 9.68 3.70
N ASN A 72 -2.17 10.23 4.91
CA ASN A 72 -2.25 11.67 5.10
C ASN A 72 -0.86 12.28 4.87
N VAL A 73 -0.77 13.30 4.04
CA VAL A 73 0.46 14.08 3.83
C VAL A 73 0.28 15.46 4.46
N SER A 74 1.09 15.76 5.49
CA SER A 74 1.07 17.06 6.16
C SER A 74 1.90 18.09 5.38
N ILE A 75 1.25 19.00 4.65
CA ILE A 75 1.79 20.35 4.45
C ILE A 75 0.64 21.37 4.48
N PRO A 76 0.61 22.31 5.45
CA PRO A 76 -0.10 23.57 5.28
C PRO A 76 0.69 24.47 4.33
N PHE A 77 0.09 24.90 3.22
CA PHE A 77 0.61 25.99 2.40
C PHE A 77 0.46 27.29 3.20
N HIS A 78 1.47 27.69 3.95
CA HIS A 78 1.59 29.09 4.40
C HIS A 78 2.29 29.89 3.31
N HIS A 79 1.52 30.72 2.62
CA HIS A 79 2.06 31.89 1.94
C HIS A 79 2.69 32.80 2.99
N SER A 80 4.01 32.75 3.15
CA SER A 80 4.75 33.90 3.67
C SER A 80 4.67 34.97 2.58
N ARG A 81 3.93 36.04 2.89
CA ARG A 81 3.90 37.27 2.08
C ARG A 81 5.27 37.93 2.07
#